data_AF-A0A7G2C9I1-F1
#
_entry.id   AF-A0A7G2C9I1-F1
#
_cell.length_a   1.000
_cell.length_b   1.000
_cell.length_c   1.000
_cell.angle_alpha   90.00
_cell.angle_beta   90.00
_cell.angle_gamma   90.00
#
_symmetry.space_group_name_H-M   'P 1'
#
loop_
_entity.id
_entity.type
_entity.pdbx_description
1 polymer ?
#
loop_
_entity_poly.entity_id
_entity_poly.type
_entity_poly.pdbx_seq_one_letter_code
_entity_poly.pdbx_strand_id
1 'polypeptide(L)'
;MTGLAQLEEQLNNINALNKTSSKALDTFADTSNSISTRARQITRDVRPWEVAQENIALTIEEMSKAARCYHPPPCLAAVLSKKDVSPEAIARCVDYLVYTDDYLASHPPNVYGDEIQSKTSVYIQKIVDISEEIVRTAFIKAFQKPKVPVPDRVLIKNPAALDNVALVVQRLGENFNRLDVLRVDVFSMLEDKITSFIEANFDATYLEEEAGKSSLSSHASMAPVLRHYQKGEHRLLGISASARSCVEEFAACVKDNILVPLDDDYAVAEMPSELAIAAFSIILARAEKLIKFDLSSFNDPSMMFVLSRGQGVGLCPGVRYFRDIIFVGLDMLEELWNWKTLSTKLPGENDNCISYIDSEVEQFMYHVRDLLDGYLNCKGGLKREALLEHTRTLRKVEWIPAPDCTVHESTTNLLYFHKILLANYFGSMKLILYGNTIDATGDLEATKEVEDYLVRCVLGNLQDLLCIGEATIELQDEAEESRKHHIRRSSLMEHAFGADGGKSKISIEVFLINNILFLMENYRREPCFTQRVIPQAPPPPGSRKTDKKAKKSEPQPHYPVRADPVDG
;
A
#
# COMPACT_ATOMS: atom_id res chain seq x y z
N MET A 1 -66.86 12.45 -103.36
CA MET A 1 -67.69 11.46 -102.64
C MET A 1 -66.88 10.43 -101.82
N THR A 2 -65.56 10.38 -101.89
CA THR A 2 -64.72 9.40 -101.17
C THR A 2 -64.43 9.73 -99.70
N GLY A 3 -64.39 11.02 -99.32
CA GLY A 3 -64.09 11.42 -97.93
C GLY A 3 -65.23 11.18 -96.92
N LEU A 4 -66.49 11.14 -97.37
CA LEU A 4 -67.66 10.97 -96.50
C LEU A 4 -67.81 9.52 -96.01
N ALA A 5 -67.59 8.54 -96.89
CA ALA A 5 -67.62 7.13 -96.52
C ALA A 5 -66.47 6.74 -95.57
N GLN A 6 -65.26 7.29 -95.77
CA GLN A 6 -64.13 7.08 -94.86
C GLN A 6 -64.36 7.72 -93.48
N LEU A 7 -65.00 8.89 -93.41
CA LEU A 7 -65.40 9.51 -92.15
C LEU A 7 -66.46 8.70 -91.40
N GLU A 8 -67.42 8.11 -92.11
CA GLU A 8 -68.46 7.25 -91.53
C GLU A 8 -67.88 5.95 -90.97
N GLU A 9 -66.93 5.34 -91.68
CA GLU A 9 -66.19 4.16 -91.21
C GLU A 9 -65.30 4.48 -90.00
N GLN A 10 -64.61 5.63 -90.01
CA GLN A 10 -63.85 6.10 -88.85
C GLN A 10 -64.74 6.42 -87.65
N LEU A 11 -65.92 7.02 -87.86
CA LEU A 11 -66.90 7.29 -86.79
C LEU A 11 -67.45 5.99 -86.18
N ASN A 12 -67.73 4.99 -87.02
CA ASN A 12 -68.15 3.66 -86.56
C ASN A 12 -67.04 2.95 -85.79
N ASN A 13 -65.79 3.04 -86.24
CA ASN A 13 -64.64 2.49 -85.52
C ASN A 13 -64.39 3.20 -84.18
N ILE A 14 -64.56 4.53 -84.11
CA ILE A 14 -64.46 5.30 -82.86
C ILE A 14 -65.61 4.93 -81.92
N ASN A 15 -66.84 4.77 -82.41
CA ASN A 15 -67.96 4.33 -81.59
C ASN A 15 -67.78 2.89 -81.07
N ALA A 16 -67.24 2.00 -81.90
CA ALA A 16 -66.89 0.64 -81.48
C ALA A 16 -65.78 0.64 -80.43
N LEU A 17 -64.74 1.48 -80.61
CA LEU A 17 -63.66 1.68 -79.64
C LEU A 17 -64.20 2.28 -78.34
N ASN A 18 -65.08 3.28 -78.40
CA ASN A 18 -65.66 3.90 -77.21
C ASN A 18 -66.55 2.91 -76.45
N LYS A 19 -67.34 2.09 -77.16
CA LYS A 19 -68.13 1.01 -76.55
C LYS A 19 -67.25 -0.10 -75.94
N THR A 20 -66.13 -0.42 -76.58
CA THR A 20 -65.17 -1.40 -76.07
C THR A 20 -64.39 -0.86 -74.88
N SER A 21 -64.01 0.42 -74.92
CA SER A 21 -63.35 1.13 -73.83
C SER A 21 -64.26 1.31 -72.63
N SER A 22 -65.54 1.66 -72.84
CA SER A 22 -66.55 1.71 -71.76
C SER A 22 -66.71 0.34 -71.11
N LYS A 23 -66.88 -0.73 -71.92
CA LYS A 23 -66.96 -2.09 -71.38
C LYS A 23 -65.69 -2.51 -70.63
N ALA A 24 -64.51 -2.16 -71.15
CA ALA A 24 -63.25 -2.45 -70.48
C ALA A 24 -63.16 -1.70 -69.14
N LEU A 25 -63.53 -0.42 -69.11
CA LEU A 25 -63.55 0.38 -67.88
C LEU A 25 -64.57 -0.15 -66.87
N ASP A 26 -65.76 -0.56 -67.30
CA ASP A 26 -66.77 -1.19 -66.44
C ASP A 26 -66.22 -2.52 -65.88
N THR A 27 -65.59 -3.33 -66.73
CA THR A 27 -64.97 -4.60 -66.30
C THR A 27 -63.81 -4.38 -65.33
N PHE A 28 -62.99 -3.35 -65.54
CA PHE A 28 -61.91 -2.95 -64.62
C PHE A 28 -62.46 -2.41 -63.31
N ALA A 29 -63.54 -1.63 -63.33
CA ALA A 29 -64.19 -1.14 -62.12
C ALA A 29 -64.79 -2.29 -61.31
N ASP A 30 -65.44 -3.26 -61.96
CA ASP A 30 -66.02 -4.44 -61.33
C ASP A 30 -64.95 -5.35 -60.73
N THR A 31 -63.86 -5.62 -61.46
CA THR A 31 -62.73 -6.41 -60.94
C THR A 31 -62.00 -5.69 -59.81
N SER A 32 -61.79 -4.37 -59.92
CA SER A 32 -61.18 -3.57 -58.86
C SER A 32 -62.03 -3.57 -57.58
N ASN A 33 -63.36 -3.41 -57.71
CA ASN A 33 -64.27 -3.51 -56.57
C ASN A 33 -64.29 -4.91 -55.95
N SER A 34 -64.24 -5.96 -56.77
CA SER A 34 -64.15 -7.35 -56.30
C SER A 34 -62.84 -7.63 -55.55
N ILE A 35 -61.70 -7.15 -56.06
CA ILE A 35 -60.40 -7.27 -55.40
C ILE A 35 -60.37 -6.47 -54.10
N SER A 36 -60.90 -5.24 -54.10
CA SER A 36 -60.93 -4.37 -52.92
C SER A 36 -61.82 -4.95 -51.80
N THR A 37 -62.99 -5.50 -52.15
CA THR A 37 -63.86 -6.19 -51.17
C THR A 37 -63.21 -7.46 -50.64
N ARG A 38 -62.57 -8.26 -51.50
CA ARG A 38 -61.86 -9.47 -51.07
C ARG A 38 -60.62 -9.16 -50.21
N ALA A 39 -59.87 -8.12 -50.54
CA ALA A 39 -58.74 -7.65 -49.73
C ALA A 39 -59.20 -7.13 -48.37
N ARG A 40 -60.31 -6.38 -48.29
CA ARG A 40 -60.91 -5.96 -47.02
C ARG A 40 -61.39 -7.16 -46.19
N GLN A 41 -61.95 -8.18 -46.83
CA GLN A 41 -62.34 -9.42 -46.16
C GLN A 41 -61.12 -10.16 -45.58
N ILE A 42 -60.06 -10.32 -46.37
CA ILE A 42 -58.79 -10.94 -45.91
C ILE A 42 -58.20 -10.14 -44.74
N THR A 43 -58.10 -8.81 -44.85
CA THR A 43 -57.61 -7.97 -43.74
C THR A 43 -58.49 -8.07 -42.49
N ARG A 44 -59.82 -8.20 -42.66
CA ARG A 44 -60.76 -8.40 -41.55
C ARG A 44 -60.57 -9.76 -40.87
N ASP A 45 -60.12 -10.77 -41.60
CA ASP A 45 -59.96 -12.13 -41.07
C ASP A 45 -58.53 -12.37 -40.53
N VAL A 46 -57.50 -11.71 -41.07
CA VAL A 46 -56.10 -11.82 -40.64
C VAL A 46 -55.78 -10.99 -39.38
N ARG A 47 -56.32 -9.78 -39.23
CA ARG A 47 -56.10 -8.96 -38.02
C ARG A 47 -56.56 -9.65 -36.72
N PRO A 48 -57.75 -10.29 -36.66
CA PRO A 48 -58.16 -11.08 -35.50
C PRO A 48 -57.22 -12.26 -35.22
N TRP A 49 -56.59 -12.83 -36.25
CA TRP A 49 -55.63 -13.91 -36.08
C TRP A 49 -54.31 -13.43 -35.46
N GLU A 50 -53.78 -12.29 -35.90
CA GLU A 50 -52.58 -11.67 -35.30
C GLU A 50 -52.83 -11.33 -33.82
N VAL A 51 -53.97 -10.70 -33.52
CA VAL A 51 -54.38 -10.38 -32.15
C VAL A 51 -54.64 -11.64 -31.32
N ALA A 52 -55.22 -12.70 -31.91
CA ALA A 52 -55.41 -13.97 -31.22
C ALA A 52 -54.08 -14.67 -30.93
N GLN A 53 -53.12 -14.63 -31.85
CA GLN A 53 -51.78 -15.19 -31.67
C GLN A 53 -51.03 -14.46 -30.54
N GLU A 54 -51.09 -13.13 -30.51
CA GLU A 54 -50.53 -12.32 -29.43
C GLU A 54 -51.20 -12.62 -28.08
N ASN A 55 -52.54 -12.68 -28.03
CA ASN A 55 -53.28 -13.03 -26.83
C ASN A 55 -52.97 -14.45 -26.33
N ILE A 56 -52.82 -15.43 -27.23
CA ILE A 56 -52.43 -16.80 -26.87
C ILE A 56 -51.00 -16.81 -26.32
N ALA A 57 -50.08 -16.09 -26.96
CA ALA A 57 -48.70 -15.99 -26.48
C ALA A 57 -48.62 -15.35 -25.08
N LEU A 58 -49.33 -14.23 -24.88
CA LEU A 58 -49.46 -13.57 -23.57
C LEU A 58 -50.09 -14.49 -22.52
N THR A 59 -51.13 -15.25 -22.89
CA THR A 59 -51.78 -16.19 -21.97
C THR A 59 -50.84 -17.34 -21.60
N ILE A 60 -50.07 -17.88 -22.55
CA ILE A 60 -49.08 -18.94 -22.30
C ILE A 60 -47.96 -18.40 -21.39
N GLU A 61 -47.48 -17.18 -21.65
CA GLU A 61 -46.48 -16.53 -20.82
C GLU A 61 -47.00 -16.34 -19.38
N GLU A 62 -48.23 -15.85 -19.22
CA GLU A 62 -48.85 -15.65 -17.92
C GLU A 62 -49.09 -16.97 -17.18
N MET A 63 -49.57 -18.01 -17.87
CA MET A 63 -49.67 -19.35 -17.30
C MET A 63 -48.31 -19.91 -16.88
N SER A 64 -47.24 -19.62 -17.63
CA SER A 64 -45.88 -20.03 -17.25
C SER A 64 -45.39 -19.28 -16.02
N LYS A 65 -45.72 -17.99 -15.85
CA LYS A 65 -45.37 -17.19 -14.68
C LYS A 65 -46.09 -17.71 -13.43
N ALA A 66 -47.40 -17.91 -13.54
CA ALA A 66 -48.22 -18.51 -12.50
C ALA A 66 -47.69 -19.91 -12.10
N ALA A 67 -47.42 -20.78 -13.08
CA ALA A 67 -46.95 -22.15 -12.81
C ALA A 67 -45.63 -22.16 -12.03
N ARG A 68 -44.71 -21.22 -12.30
CA ARG A 68 -43.46 -21.09 -11.55
C ARG A 68 -43.70 -20.66 -10.11
N CYS A 69 -44.67 -19.78 -9.86
CA CYS A 69 -45.05 -19.30 -8.53
C CYS A 69 -45.73 -20.39 -7.67
N TYR A 70 -46.57 -21.24 -8.28
CA TYR A 70 -47.33 -22.27 -7.54
C TYR A 70 -46.56 -23.59 -7.34
N HIS A 71 -45.38 -23.72 -7.92
CA HIS A 71 -44.57 -24.94 -7.85
C HIS A 71 -43.17 -24.66 -7.28
N PRO A 72 -42.99 -24.80 -5.95
CA PRO A 72 -41.71 -24.55 -5.30
C PRO A 72 -40.62 -25.52 -5.76
N PRO A 73 -39.33 -25.09 -5.75
CA PRO A 73 -38.20 -25.96 -6.00
C PRO A 73 -38.20 -27.17 -5.06
N PRO A 74 -37.88 -28.39 -5.54
CA PRO A 74 -37.84 -29.59 -4.70
C PRO A 74 -36.88 -29.47 -3.51
N CYS A 75 -35.83 -28.65 -3.64
CA CYS A 75 -34.85 -28.40 -2.59
C CYS A 75 -35.34 -27.42 -1.51
N LEU A 76 -36.44 -26.68 -1.72
CA LEU A 76 -36.90 -25.63 -0.79
C LEU A 76 -37.11 -26.18 0.63
N ALA A 77 -37.78 -27.32 0.77
CA ALA A 77 -37.99 -27.93 2.09
C ALA A 77 -36.68 -28.39 2.75
N ALA A 78 -35.71 -28.87 1.96
CA ALA A 78 -34.41 -29.29 2.46
C ALA A 78 -33.56 -28.10 2.90
N VAL A 79 -33.57 -27.02 2.14
CA VAL A 79 -32.86 -25.77 2.45
C VAL A 79 -33.47 -25.10 3.69
N LEU A 80 -34.80 -24.93 3.76
CA LEU A 80 -35.49 -24.35 4.92
C LEU A 80 -35.33 -25.17 6.21
N SER A 81 -35.04 -26.47 6.10
CA SER A 81 -34.71 -27.34 7.24
C SER A 81 -33.21 -27.51 7.48
N LYS A 82 -32.36 -26.72 6.80
CA LYS A 82 -30.89 -26.74 6.88
C LYS A 82 -30.23 -28.10 6.54
N LYS A 83 -30.94 -28.97 5.82
CA LYS A 83 -30.42 -30.27 5.36
C LYS A 83 -29.58 -30.13 4.10
N ASP A 84 -29.90 -29.17 3.25
CA ASP A 84 -29.10 -28.77 2.10
C ASP A 84 -28.56 -27.35 2.33
N VAL A 85 -27.24 -27.23 2.42
CA VAL A 85 -26.52 -25.97 2.68
C VAL A 85 -25.69 -25.53 1.48
N SER A 86 -25.98 -26.07 0.29
CA SER A 86 -25.27 -25.69 -0.93
C SER A 86 -25.64 -24.26 -1.37
N PRO A 87 -24.65 -23.38 -1.63
CA PRO A 87 -24.91 -21.98 -2.04
C PRO A 87 -25.84 -21.87 -3.26
N GLU A 88 -25.71 -22.79 -4.23
CA GLU A 88 -26.56 -22.84 -5.43
C GLU A 88 -28.02 -23.20 -5.13
N ALA A 89 -28.27 -24.15 -4.22
CA ALA A 89 -29.64 -24.50 -3.84
C ALA A 89 -30.33 -23.36 -3.11
N ILE A 90 -29.58 -22.63 -2.29
CA ILE A 90 -30.07 -21.46 -1.55
C ILE A 90 -30.41 -20.33 -2.52
N ALA A 91 -29.50 -19.98 -3.43
CA ALA A 91 -29.74 -18.95 -4.42
C ALA A 91 -30.99 -19.24 -5.27
N ARG A 92 -31.17 -20.49 -5.72
CA ARG A 92 -32.41 -20.91 -6.43
C ARG A 92 -33.66 -20.77 -5.56
N CYS A 93 -33.58 -21.04 -4.26
CA CYS A 93 -34.71 -20.87 -3.35
C CYS A 93 -35.01 -19.39 -3.11
N VAL A 94 -33.99 -18.52 -3.01
CA VAL A 94 -34.17 -17.07 -2.91
C VAL A 94 -34.85 -16.54 -4.16
N ASP A 95 -34.33 -16.84 -5.35
CA ASP A 95 -34.89 -16.38 -6.63
C ASP A 95 -36.37 -16.78 -6.77
N TYR A 96 -36.72 -18.01 -6.37
CA TYR A 96 -38.10 -18.46 -6.35
C TYR A 96 -38.96 -17.69 -5.34
N LEU A 97 -38.50 -17.52 -4.10
CA LEU A 97 -39.29 -16.89 -3.04
C LEU A 97 -39.56 -15.41 -3.33
N VAL A 98 -38.55 -14.67 -3.79
CA VAL A 98 -38.68 -13.26 -4.19
C VAL A 98 -39.65 -13.13 -5.37
N TYR A 99 -39.44 -13.93 -6.42
CA TYR A 99 -40.33 -13.93 -7.58
C TYR A 99 -41.78 -14.27 -7.21
N THR A 100 -41.97 -15.24 -6.32
CA THR A 100 -43.31 -15.68 -5.85
C THR A 100 -44.00 -14.57 -5.06
N ASP A 101 -43.28 -13.87 -4.18
CA ASP A 101 -43.83 -12.77 -3.38
C ASP A 101 -44.23 -11.58 -4.26
N ASP A 102 -43.34 -11.17 -5.18
CA ASP A 102 -43.61 -10.10 -6.14
C ASP A 102 -44.79 -10.42 -7.06
N TYR A 103 -44.82 -11.65 -7.60
CA TYR A 103 -45.90 -12.09 -8.48
C TYR A 103 -47.24 -12.12 -7.75
N LEU A 104 -47.31 -12.70 -6.54
CA LEU A 104 -48.58 -12.76 -5.80
C LEU A 104 -49.03 -11.36 -5.35
N ALA A 105 -48.10 -10.47 -4.99
CA ALA A 105 -48.42 -9.08 -4.63
C ALA A 105 -48.93 -8.26 -5.82
N SER A 106 -48.51 -8.55 -7.05
CA SER A 106 -48.94 -7.83 -8.26
C SER A 106 -50.30 -8.30 -8.80
N HIS A 107 -50.90 -9.35 -8.24
CA HIS A 107 -52.14 -9.95 -8.72
C HIS A 107 -53.31 -9.74 -7.75
N PRO A 108 -54.57 -9.80 -8.23
CA PRO A 108 -55.74 -9.72 -7.36
C PRO A 108 -55.74 -10.83 -6.31
N PRO A 109 -56.16 -10.54 -5.06
CA PRO A 109 -56.15 -11.52 -3.98
C PRO A 109 -57.05 -12.73 -4.31
N ASN A 110 -56.55 -13.91 -3.96
CA ASN A 110 -57.21 -15.20 -4.17
C ASN A 110 -56.87 -16.10 -3.00
N VAL A 111 -57.87 -16.75 -2.39
CA VAL A 111 -57.73 -17.59 -1.19
C VAL A 111 -56.51 -18.53 -1.25
N TYR A 112 -56.26 -19.16 -2.40
CA TYR A 112 -55.10 -20.06 -2.57
C TYR A 112 -53.77 -19.30 -2.69
N GLY A 113 -53.76 -18.16 -3.39
CA GLY A 113 -52.60 -17.28 -3.49
C GLY A 113 -52.24 -16.63 -2.15
N ASP A 114 -53.23 -16.17 -1.40
CA ASP A 114 -53.08 -15.54 -0.09
C ASP A 114 -52.46 -16.51 0.94
N GLU A 115 -52.85 -17.79 0.90
CA GLU A 115 -52.23 -18.81 1.75
C GLU A 115 -50.75 -19.03 1.41
N ILE A 116 -50.41 -19.06 0.12
CA ILE A 116 -49.03 -19.21 -0.34
C ILE A 116 -48.20 -17.97 -0.03
N GLN A 117 -48.76 -16.77 -0.23
CA GLN A 117 -48.11 -15.51 0.09
C GLN A 117 -47.76 -15.45 1.59
N SER A 118 -48.71 -15.79 2.47
CA SER A 118 -48.46 -15.81 3.91
C SER A 118 -47.32 -16.75 4.32
N LYS A 119 -47.20 -17.92 3.68
CA LYS A 119 -46.09 -18.85 3.90
C LYS A 119 -44.78 -18.34 3.31
N THR A 120 -44.85 -17.71 2.13
CA THR A 120 -43.70 -17.17 1.40
C THR A 120 -43.03 -16.06 2.20
N SER A 121 -43.79 -15.13 2.79
CA SER A 121 -43.21 -14.08 3.65
C SER A 121 -42.45 -14.67 4.86
N VAL A 122 -42.97 -15.74 5.47
CA VAL A 122 -42.27 -16.46 6.56
C VAL A 122 -41.03 -17.19 6.04
N TYR A 123 -41.09 -17.78 4.85
CA TYR A 123 -39.94 -18.45 4.23
C TYR A 123 -38.86 -17.49 3.78
N ILE A 124 -39.21 -16.28 3.35
CA ILE A 124 -38.27 -15.20 3.03
C ILE A 124 -37.44 -14.84 4.25
N GLN A 125 -38.07 -14.59 5.41
CA GLN A 125 -37.30 -14.29 6.62
C GLN A 125 -36.35 -15.44 6.99
N LYS A 126 -36.83 -16.68 6.90
CA LYS A 126 -36.00 -17.86 7.20
C LYS A 126 -34.85 -18.04 6.23
N ILE A 127 -35.05 -17.82 4.93
CA ILE A 127 -33.99 -18.00 3.94
C ILE A 127 -32.92 -16.93 4.07
N VAL A 128 -33.29 -15.70 4.47
CA VAL A 128 -32.33 -14.64 4.80
C VAL A 128 -31.45 -15.08 5.97
N ASP A 129 -32.04 -15.53 7.09
CA ASP A 129 -31.29 -15.99 8.26
C ASP A 129 -30.33 -17.16 7.92
N ILE A 130 -30.79 -18.11 7.09
CA ILE A 130 -29.98 -19.25 6.62
C ILE A 130 -28.82 -18.76 5.72
N SER A 131 -29.09 -17.80 4.85
CA SER A 131 -28.10 -17.24 3.93
C SER A 131 -27.00 -16.49 4.70
N GLU A 132 -27.38 -15.64 5.66
CA GLU A 132 -26.45 -14.96 6.57
C GLU A 132 -25.58 -15.98 7.33
N GLU A 133 -26.19 -17.03 7.91
CA GLU A 133 -25.45 -18.07 8.63
C GLU A 133 -24.45 -18.82 7.75
N ILE A 134 -24.79 -19.08 6.48
CA ILE A 134 -23.93 -19.81 5.55
C ILE A 134 -22.75 -18.97 5.10
N VAL A 135 -22.96 -17.68 4.81
CA VAL A 135 -21.86 -16.74 4.53
C VAL A 135 -20.90 -16.72 5.73
N ARG A 136 -21.42 -16.50 6.95
CA ARG A 136 -20.61 -16.49 8.18
C ARG A 136 -19.84 -17.80 8.36
N THR A 137 -20.51 -18.94 8.21
CA THR A 137 -19.92 -20.28 8.38
C THR A 137 -18.85 -20.58 7.32
N ALA A 138 -19.03 -20.10 6.09
CA ALA A 138 -18.07 -20.27 5.02
C ALA A 138 -16.75 -19.54 5.33
N PHE A 139 -16.82 -18.28 5.76
CA PHE A 139 -15.63 -17.53 6.19
C PHE A 139 -14.94 -18.18 7.39
N ILE A 140 -15.70 -18.66 8.40
CA ILE A 140 -15.11 -19.41 9.52
C ILE A 140 -14.35 -20.65 9.03
N LYS A 141 -14.93 -21.42 8.11
CA LYS A 141 -14.29 -22.62 7.53
C LYS A 141 -13.08 -22.26 6.67
N ALA A 142 -13.06 -21.08 6.05
CA ALA A 142 -11.95 -20.61 5.24
C ALA A 142 -10.67 -20.38 6.07
N PHE A 143 -10.81 -19.98 7.33
CA PHE A 143 -9.67 -19.79 8.24
C PHE A 143 -9.19 -21.09 8.92
N GLN A 144 -9.98 -22.17 8.85
CA GLN A 144 -9.62 -23.44 9.48
C GLN A 144 -8.57 -24.19 8.67
N LYS A 145 -7.62 -24.84 9.36
CA LYS A 145 -6.59 -25.64 8.70
C LYS A 145 -7.26 -26.74 7.86
N PRO A 146 -7.03 -26.79 6.54
CA PRO A 146 -7.51 -27.89 5.73
C PRO A 146 -6.74 -29.16 6.09
N LYS A 147 -7.20 -30.30 5.57
CA LYS A 147 -6.50 -31.59 5.71
C LYS A 147 -5.13 -31.63 4.98
N VAL A 148 -4.83 -30.61 4.18
CA VAL A 148 -3.62 -30.48 3.36
C VAL A 148 -2.69 -29.46 4.02
N PRO A 149 -1.36 -29.68 4.06
CA PRO A 149 -0.43 -28.70 4.62
C PRO A 149 -0.44 -27.40 3.78
N VAL A 150 -0.71 -26.28 4.44
CA VAL A 150 -0.66 -24.93 3.88
C VAL A 150 0.46 -24.16 4.60
N PRO A 151 1.22 -23.29 3.92
CA PRO A 151 2.23 -22.47 4.57
C PRO A 151 1.65 -21.68 5.74
N ASP A 152 2.33 -21.64 6.88
CA ASP A 152 1.85 -20.94 8.10
C ASP A 152 1.72 -19.42 7.93
N ARG A 153 2.19 -18.85 6.80
CA ARG A 153 2.14 -17.43 6.47
C ARG A 153 0.82 -16.97 5.83
N VAL A 154 -0.05 -17.90 5.42
CA VAL A 154 -1.33 -17.61 4.75
C VAL A 154 -2.45 -17.63 5.79
N LEU A 155 -3.29 -16.60 5.84
CA LEU A 155 -4.37 -16.51 6.82
C LEU A 155 -5.64 -17.26 6.35
N ILE A 156 -5.94 -17.25 5.06
CA ILE A 156 -7.01 -18.04 4.44
C ILE A 156 -6.47 -19.43 4.09
N LYS A 157 -6.73 -20.37 4.98
CA LYS A 157 -6.16 -21.72 4.88
C LYS A 157 -6.95 -22.64 3.96
N ASN A 158 -8.25 -22.40 3.79
CA ASN A 158 -9.15 -23.23 3.01
C ASN A 158 -10.03 -22.38 2.08
N PRO A 159 -9.47 -21.85 0.97
CA PRO A 159 -10.22 -20.99 0.04
C PRO A 159 -11.43 -21.70 -0.58
N ALA A 160 -11.40 -23.04 -0.73
CA ALA A 160 -12.51 -23.82 -1.25
C ALA A 160 -13.78 -23.76 -0.38
N ALA A 161 -13.68 -23.32 0.89
CA ALA A 161 -14.86 -23.08 1.72
C ALA A 161 -15.70 -21.90 1.22
N LEU A 162 -15.12 -21.02 0.40
CA LEU A 162 -15.77 -19.83 -0.15
C LEU A 162 -16.37 -20.08 -1.55
N ASP A 163 -16.22 -21.28 -2.10
CA ASP A 163 -16.75 -21.63 -3.42
C ASP A 163 -18.25 -21.33 -3.49
N ASN A 164 -18.66 -20.55 -4.49
CA ASN A 164 -20.03 -20.11 -4.75
C ASN A 164 -20.69 -19.25 -3.65
N VAL A 165 -19.96 -18.79 -2.63
CA VAL A 165 -20.50 -17.87 -1.60
C VAL A 165 -20.90 -16.52 -2.21
N ALA A 166 -20.13 -16.04 -3.19
CA ALA A 166 -20.42 -14.85 -3.99
C ALA A 166 -21.87 -14.81 -4.50
N LEU A 167 -22.43 -15.94 -4.91
CA LEU A 167 -23.81 -16.04 -5.41
C LEU A 167 -24.83 -15.74 -4.30
N VAL A 168 -24.60 -16.23 -3.08
CA VAL A 168 -25.48 -15.97 -1.94
C VAL A 168 -25.37 -14.52 -1.49
N VAL A 169 -24.16 -13.97 -1.52
CA VAL A 169 -23.89 -12.55 -1.21
C VAL A 169 -24.61 -11.63 -2.20
N GLN A 170 -24.48 -11.89 -3.51
CA GLN A 170 -25.20 -11.16 -4.55
C GLN A 170 -26.71 -11.15 -4.27
N ARG A 171 -27.30 -12.32 -3.95
CA ARG A 171 -28.74 -12.42 -3.68
C ARG A 171 -29.18 -11.74 -2.38
N LEU A 172 -28.33 -11.68 -1.36
CA LEU A 172 -28.59 -10.94 -0.12
C LEU A 172 -28.58 -9.42 -0.36
N GLY A 173 -27.67 -8.93 -1.20
CA GLY A 173 -27.62 -7.53 -1.61
C GLY A 173 -28.79 -7.14 -2.50
N GLU A 174 -28.91 -7.77 -3.68
CA GLU A 174 -29.88 -7.41 -4.72
C GLU A 174 -31.34 -7.49 -4.24
N ASN A 175 -31.70 -8.54 -3.50
CA ASN A 175 -33.11 -8.79 -3.18
C ASN A 175 -33.55 -8.28 -1.80
N PHE A 176 -32.62 -8.16 -0.84
CA PHE A 176 -32.97 -7.87 0.55
C PHE A 176 -32.26 -6.64 1.11
N ASN A 177 -31.21 -6.13 0.44
CA ASN A 177 -30.34 -5.08 0.98
C ASN A 177 -29.85 -5.39 2.41
N ARG A 178 -29.54 -6.67 2.67
CA ARG A 178 -29.13 -7.20 3.99
C ARG A 178 -27.65 -7.52 3.99
N LEU A 179 -26.82 -6.49 4.22
CA LEU A 179 -25.36 -6.58 4.18
C LEU A 179 -24.70 -6.56 5.58
N ASP A 180 -25.50 -6.51 6.65
CA ASP A 180 -25.01 -6.44 8.04
C ASP A 180 -24.07 -7.61 8.40
N VAL A 181 -24.36 -8.82 7.92
CA VAL A 181 -23.50 -9.99 8.14
C VAL A 181 -22.09 -9.80 7.58
N LEU A 182 -21.96 -9.06 6.47
CA LEU A 182 -20.67 -8.79 5.83
C LEU A 182 -19.91 -7.71 6.61
N ARG A 183 -20.59 -6.61 6.88
CA ARG A 183 -20.00 -5.43 7.55
C ARG A 183 -19.70 -5.65 9.03
N VAL A 184 -20.49 -6.47 9.72
CA VAL A 184 -20.30 -6.72 11.16
C VAL A 184 -19.53 -8.01 11.37
N ASP A 185 -20.08 -9.15 10.94
CA ASP A 185 -19.49 -10.44 11.32
C ASP A 185 -18.25 -10.77 10.48
N VAL A 186 -18.35 -10.69 9.14
CA VAL A 186 -17.23 -11.04 8.26
C VAL A 186 -16.08 -10.06 8.43
N PHE A 187 -16.37 -8.76 8.48
CA PHE A 187 -15.37 -7.73 8.78
C PHE A 187 -14.67 -7.99 10.11
N SER A 188 -15.40 -8.13 11.22
CA SER A 188 -14.82 -8.36 12.55
C SER A 188 -13.97 -9.63 12.56
N MET A 189 -14.40 -10.70 11.88
CA MET A 189 -13.59 -11.91 11.76
C MET A 189 -12.26 -11.68 11.02
N LEU A 190 -12.27 -10.89 9.95
CA LEU A 190 -11.05 -10.54 9.20
C LEU A 190 -10.14 -9.63 10.03
N GLU A 191 -10.70 -8.60 10.66
CA GLU A 191 -10.00 -7.65 11.52
C GLU A 191 -9.33 -8.36 12.71
N ASP A 192 -10.06 -9.22 13.41
CA ASP A 192 -9.55 -9.99 14.54
C ASP A 192 -8.38 -10.88 14.12
N LYS A 193 -8.47 -11.50 12.93
CA LYS A 193 -7.43 -12.38 12.41
C LYS A 193 -6.16 -11.65 12.06
N ILE A 194 -6.27 -10.51 11.38
CA ILE A 194 -5.08 -9.75 11.00
C ILE A 194 -4.43 -9.11 12.23
N THR A 195 -5.22 -8.55 13.13
CA THR A 195 -4.76 -7.97 14.39
C THR A 195 -4.05 -9.02 15.25
N SER A 196 -4.69 -10.17 15.49
CA SER A 196 -4.09 -11.26 16.28
C SER A 196 -2.80 -11.80 15.65
N PHE A 197 -2.74 -11.87 14.31
CA PHE A 197 -1.53 -12.29 13.60
C PHE A 197 -0.38 -11.31 13.81
N ILE A 198 -0.65 -10.01 13.67
CA ILE A 198 0.33 -8.95 13.86
C ILE A 198 0.83 -8.94 15.32
N GLU A 199 -0.08 -8.97 16.29
CA GLU A 199 0.24 -8.98 17.72
C GLU A 199 1.06 -10.21 18.14
N ALA A 200 0.71 -11.41 17.68
CA ALA A 200 1.46 -12.62 17.99
C ALA A 200 2.91 -12.57 17.48
N ASN A 201 3.13 -11.97 16.31
CA ASN A 201 4.50 -11.77 15.77
C ASN A 201 5.28 -10.72 16.58
N PHE A 202 4.60 -9.72 17.14
CA PHE A 202 5.22 -8.77 18.06
C PHE A 202 5.62 -9.39 19.38
N ASP A 203 4.74 -10.15 20.03
CA ASP A 203 5.02 -10.76 21.33
C ASP A 203 6.18 -11.76 21.23
N ALA A 204 6.22 -12.56 20.16
CA ALA A 204 7.34 -13.45 19.87
C ALA A 204 8.66 -12.66 19.70
N THR A 205 8.61 -11.50 19.05
CA THR A 205 9.79 -10.66 18.81
C THR A 205 10.27 -9.97 20.10
N TYR A 206 9.35 -9.45 20.90
CA TYR A 206 9.66 -8.77 22.17
C TYR A 206 10.35 -9.72 23.16
N LEU A 207 9.86 -10.97 23.26
CA LEU A 207 10.49 -12.01 24.09
C LEU A 207 11.92 -12.35 23.63
N GLU A 208 12.21 -12.24 22.33
CA GLU A 208 13.56 -12.47 21.79
C GLU A 208 14.49 -11.26 21.97
N GLU A 209 13.97 -10.03 21.88
CA GLU A 209 14.71 -8.80 22.20
C GLU A 209 15.04 -8.72 23.70
N GLU A 210 14.10 -9.00 24.60
CA GLU A 210 14.33 -9.06 26.06
C GLU A 210 15.30 -10.18 26.45
N ALA A 211 15.30 -11.30 25.74
CA ALA A 211 16.24 -12.40 25.95
C ALA A 211 17.68 -12.07 25.49
N GLY A 212 17.92 -10.88 24.93
CA GLY A 212 19.25 -10.45 24.47
C GLY A 212 19.81 -11.30 23.32
N LYS A 213 18.93 -12.00 22.57
CA LYS A 213 19.31 -12.94 21.50
C LYS A 213 19.44 -12.29 20.12
N SER A 214 19.46 -10.95 20.04
CA SER A 214 19.94 -10.30 18.83
C SER A 214 21.46 -10.37 18.79
N SER A 215 21.99 -11.31 18.02
CA SER A 215 23.41 -11.38 17.71
C SER A 215 23.80 -10.16 16.87
N LEU A 216 24.09 -9.03 17.51
CA LEU A 216 24.91 -8.01 16.88
C LEU A 216 26.29 -8.64 16.68
N SER A 217 26.56 -9.09 15.46
CA SER A 217 27.85 -9.67 15.09
C SER A 217 28.93 -8.62 15.36
N SER A 218 29.61 -8.79 16.50
CA SER A 218 30.66 -7.89 16.95
C SER A 218 31.92 -8.16 16.14
N HIS A 219 31.97 -7.62 14.92
CA HIS A 219 33.21 -7.57 14.16
C HIS A 219 34.14 -6.53 14.80
N ALA A 220 35.11 -7.03 15.58
CA ALA A 220 36.09 -6.23 16.32
C ALA A 220 36.94 -5.28 15.44
N SER A 221 36.90 -5.42 14.11
CA SER A 221 37.63 -4.60 13.14
C SER A 221 36.86 -3.43 12.54
N MET A 222 35.55 -3.30 12.80
CA MET A 222 34.75 -2.16 12.31
C MET A 222 34.78 -0.98 13.29
N ALA A 223 34.74 0.26 12.76
CA ALA A 223 34.59 1.47 13.57
C ALA A 223 33.35 1.35 14.48
N PRO A 224 33.34 1.91 15.70
CA PRO A 224 32.20 1.84 16.62
C PRO A 224 30.86 2.26 15.99
N VAL A 225 30.88 3.09 14.94
CA VAL A 225 29.68 3.48 14.19
C VAL A 225 29.01 2.36 13.42
N LEU A 226 29.77 1.37 12.99
CA LEU A 226 29.29 0.28 12.14
C LEU A 226 28.87 -0.96 12.95
N ARG A 227 28.88 -0.88 14.29
CA ARG A 227 28.70 -2.03 15.19
C ARG A 227 27.26 -2.23 15.72
N HIS A 228 26.34 -1.30 15.51
CA HIS A 228 25.10 -1.24 16.33
C HIS A 228 23.80 -1.42 15.57
N TYR A 229 23.61 -0.83 14.38
CA TYR A 229 22.42 -1.05 13.57
C TYR A 229 22.78 -1.03 12.08
N GLN A 230 22.37 -2.05 11.32
CA GLN A 230 22.44 -2.02 9.86
C GLN A 230 21.05 -1.87 9.24
N LYS A 231 21.03 -1.22 8.07
CA LYS A 231 19.81 -1.01 7.30
C LYS A 231 19.08 -2.34 7.07
N GLY A 232 17.79 -2.35 7.37
CA GLY A 232 16.94 -3.52 7.13
C GLY A 232 16.97 -4.59 8.23
N GLU A 233 17.78 -4.43 9.27
CA GLU A 233 17.89 -5.45 10.33
C GLU A 233 16.71 -5.42 11.33
N HIS A 234 15.96 -4.32 11.39
CA HIS A 234 14.87 -4.23 12.35
C HIS A 234 13.73 -5.19 11.99
N ARG A 235 13.39 -6.10 12.90
CA ARG A 235 12.38 -7.14 12.69
C ARG A 235 11.00 -6.61 12.36
N LEU A 236 10.66 -5.41 12.86
CA LEU A 236 9.41 -4.73 12.51
C LEU A 236 9.22 -4.57 10.99
N LEU A 237 10.29 -4.42 10.21
CA LEU A 237 10.20 -4.38 8.75
C LEU A 237 9.61 -5.68 8.18
N GLY A 238 10.07 -6.83 8.70
CA GLY A 238 9.56 -8.14 8.30
C GLY A 238 8.12 -8.40 8.75
N ILE A 239 7.76 -7.93 9.95
CA ILE A 239 6.39 -8.00 10.48
C ILE A 239 5.46 -7.14 9.62
N SER A 240 5.85 -5.90 9.33
CA SER A 240 5.10 -4.97 8.48
C SER A 240 4.91 -5.51 7.07
N ALA A 241 5.96 -6.05 6.44
CA ALA A 241 5.87 -6.68 5.13
C ALA A 241 4.91 -7.89 5.13
N SER A 242 4.93 -8.69 6.20
CA SER A 242 4.01 -9.82 6.34
C SER A 242 2.57 -9.33 6.54
N ALA A 243 2.36 -8.30 7.35
CA ALA A 243 1.06 -7.68 7.56
C ALA A 243 0.47 -7.14 6.25
N ARG A 244 1.27 -6.44 5.43
CA ARG A 244 0.84 -5.99 4.08
C ARG A 244 0.40 -7.16 3.21
N SER A 245 1.17 -8.25 3.19
CA SER A 245 0.79 -9.45 2.43
C SER A 245 -0.54 -10.05 2.90
N CYS A 246 -0.84 -10.01 4.20
CA CYS A 246 -2.12 -10.45 4.76
C CYS A 246 -3.27 -9.50 4.38
N VAL A 247 -3.04 -8.18 4.39
CA VAL A 247 -4.01 -7.20 3.90
C VAL A 247 -4.32 -7.45 2.42
N GLU A 248 -3.31 -7.64 1.58
CA GLU A 248 -3.49 -7.96 0.15
C GLU A 248 -4.30 -9.24 -0.05
N GLU A 249 -4.01 -10.29 0.74
CA GLU A 249 -4.75 -11.56 0.72
C GLU A 249 -6.24 -11.36 1.06
N PHE A 250 -6.53 -10.63 2.14
CA PHE A 250 -7.91 -10.35 2.56
C PHE A 250 -8.63 -9.41 1.61
N ALA A 251 -7.96 -8.39 1.09
CA ALA A 251 -8.51 -7.47 0.10
C ALA A 251 -8.90 -8.22 -1.19
N ALA A 252 -8.09 -9.16 -1.65
CA ALA A 252 -8.43 -10.02 -2.79
C ALA A 252 -9.64 -10.91 -2.49
N CYS A 253 -9.70 -11.51 -1.29
CA CYS A 253 -10.83 -12.33 -0.85
C CYS A 253 -12.14 -11.53 -0.81
N VAL A 254 -12.11 -10.34 -0.20
CA VAL A 254 -13.25 -9.41 -0.11
C VAL A 254 -13.67 -8.96 -1.51
N LYS A 255 -12.72 -8.64 -2.39
CA LYS A 255 -13.02 -8.27 -3.78
C LYS A 255 -13.82 -9.35 -4.50
N ASP A 256 -13.31 -10.59 -4.49
CA ASP A 256 -13.88 -11.66 -5.31
C ASP A 256 -15.21 -12.19 -4.74
N ASN A 257 -15.39 -12.17 -3.41
CA ASN A 257 -16.55 -12.77 -2.76
C ASN A 257 -17.62 -11.76 -2.28
N ILE A 258 -17.28 -10.47 -2.17
CA ILE A 258 -18.18 -9.44 -1.63
C ILE A 258 -18.35 -8.27 -2.60
N LEU A 259 -17.28 -7.60 -3.01
CA LEU A 259 -17.38 -6.37 -3.80
C LEU A 259 -17.87 -6.60 -5.23
N VAL A 260 -17.22 -7.51 -5.97
CA VAL A 260 -17.61 -7.83 -7.36
C VAL A 260 -19.06 -8.33 -7.45
N PRO A 261 -19.54 -9.22 -6.57
CA PRO A 261 -20.94 -9.66 -6.58
C PRO A 261 -21.97 -8.58 -6.22
N LEU A 262 -21.54 -7.50 -5.56
CA LEU A 262 -22.41 -6.40 -5.11
C LEU A 262 -22.23 -5.12 -5.94
N ASP A 263 -21.47 -5.17 -7.03
CA ASP A 263 -21.16 -4.01 -7.88
C ASP A 263 -20.60 -2.82 -7.07
N ASP A 264 -19.67 -3.11 -6.15
CA ASP A 264 -19.04 -2.13 -5.25
C ASP A 264 -20.03 -1.33 -4.38
N ASP A 265 -21.06 -2.00 -3.83
CA ASP A 265 -22.03 -1.38 -2.92
C ASP A 265 -21.37 -0.59 -1.78
N TYR A 266 -21.79 0.67 -1.62
CA TYR A 266 -21.24 1.63 -0.65
C TYR A 266 -21.23 1.10 0.80
N ALA A 267 -22.15 0.21 1.19
CA ALA A 267 -22.20 -0.33 2.55
C ALA A 267 -20.99 -1.20 2.90
N VAL A 268 -20.28 -1.75 1.89
CA VAL A 268 -19.15 -2.67 2.05
C VAL A 268 -17.91 -2.26 1.24
N ALA A 269 -18.01 -1.24 0.39
CA ALA A 269 -16.93 -0.77 -0.48
C ALA A 269 -15.64 -0.37 0.28
N GLU A 270 -15.77 0.10 1.52
CA GLU A 270 -14.65 0.51 2.37
C GLU A 270 -14.00 -0.65 3.15
N MET A 271 -14.54 -1.87 3.11
CA MET A 271 -14.03 -2.99 3.94
C MET A 271 -12.52 -3.27 3.75
N PRO A 272 -11.96 -3.35 2.52
CA PRO A 272 -10.51 -3.54 2.35
C PRO A 272 -9.68 -2.40 2.95
N SER A 273 -10.18 -1.18 2.84
CA SER A 273 -9.57 0.05 3.33
C SER A 273 -9.56 0.09 4.86
N GLU A 274 -10.67 -0.25 5.50
CA GLU A 274 -10.79 -0.35 6.97
C GLU A 274 -9.84 -1.43 7.54
N LEU A 275 -9.71 -2.59 6.88
CA LEU A 275 -8.77 -3.64 7.29
C LEU A 275 -7.30 -3.19 7.18
N ALA A 276 -6.97 -2.45 6.12
CA ALA A 276 -5.64 -1.88 5.94
C ALA A 276 -5.31 -0.85 7.02
N ILE A 277 -6.28 0.01 7.37
CA ILE A 277 -6.16 0.99 8.46
C ILE A 277 -5.87 0.27 9.78
N ALA A 278 -6.67 -0.74 10.15
CA ALA A 278 -6.49 -1.47 11.41
C ALA A 278 -5.08 -2.09 11.52
N ALA A 279 -4.61 -2.75 10.46
CA ALA A 279 -3.26 -3.32 10.42
C ALA A 279 -2.17 -2.23 10.49
N PHE A 280 -2.32 -1.16 9.71
CA PHE A 280 -1.36 -0.06 9.65
C PHE A 280 -1.22 0.65 10.99
N SER A 281 -2.32 0.96 11.68
CA SER A 281 -2.30 1.65 12.98
C SER A 281 -1.51 0.88 14.04
N ILE A 282 -1.58 -0.46 14.04
CA ILE A 282 -0.78 -1.29 14.96
C ILE A 282 0.71 -1.20 14.62
N ILE A 283 1.07 -1.31 13.34
CA ILE A 283 2.46 -1.20 12.88
C ILE A 283 3.02 0.18 13.22
N LEU A 284 2.27 1.24 12.92
CA LEU A 284 2.66 2.62 13.18
C LEU A 284 2.87 2.88 14.66
N ALA A 285 1.93 2.48 15.52
CA ALA A 285 2.05 2.65 16.96
C ALA A 285 3.31 1.96 17.53
N ARG A 286 3.75 0.85 16.91
CA ARG A 286 5.02 0.19 17.25
C ARG A 286 6.23 0.95 16.69
N ALA A 287 6.16 1.43 15.45
CA ALA A 287 7.21 2.27 14.86
C ALA A 287 7.46 3.53 15.70
N GLU A 288 6.39 4.22 16.12
CA GLU A 288 6.48 5.41 16.99
C GLU A 288 7.17 5.09 18.32
N LYS A 289 6.83 3.96 18.95
CA LYS A 289 7.48 3.53 20.20
C LYS A 289 8.98 3.29 20.03
N LEU A 290 9.42 2.81 18.87
CA LEU A 290 10.84 2.57 18.59
C LEU A 290 11.65 3.86 18.42
N ILE A 291 11.01 4.92 17.92
CA ILE A 291 11.66 6.21 17.69
C ILE A 291 11.52 7.18 18.87
N LYS A 292 10.80 6.80 19.93
CA LYS A 292 10.67 7.63 21.14
C LYS A 292 12.04 7.87 21.79
N PHE A 293 12.37 9.14 21.91
CA PHE A 293 13.56 9.63 22.59
C PHE A 293 13.19 10.77 23.54
N ASP A 294 13.85 10.86 24.68
CA ASP A 294 13.62 11.95 25.62
C ASP A 294 14.28 13.23 25.10
N LEU A 295 13.46 14.07 24.45
CA LEU A 295 13.87 15.35 23.86
C LEU A 295 14.47 16.31 24.90
N SER A 296 14.19 16.13 26.20
CA SER A 296 14.80 16.96 27.25
C SER A 296 16.31 16.78 27.33
N SER A 297 16.83 15.64 26.85
CA SER A 297 18.27 15.37 26.75
C SER A 297 18.98 16.39 25.86
N PHE A 298 18.30 16.97 24.86
CA PHE A 298 18.88 17.97 23.96
C PHE A 298 19.17 19.31 24.63
N ASN A 299 18.65 19.54 25.84
CA ASN A 299 18.96 20.74 26.61
C ASN A 299 20.38 20.73 27.19
N ASP A 300 21.02 19.56 27.27
CA ASP A 300 22.39 19.41 27.74
C ASP A 300 23.24 18.52 26.80
N PRO A 301 23.66 19.07 25.65
CA PRO A 301 24.54 18.36 24.70
C PRO A 301 25.87 17.94 25.34
N SER A 302 26.35 18.67 26.36
CA SER A 302 27.62 18.40 27.03
C SER A 302 27.54 17.13 27.87
N MET A 303 26.44 16.94 28.61
CA MET A 303 26.15 15.69 29.30
C MET A 303 26.03 14.52 28.31
N MET A 304 25.26 14.66 27.22
CA MET A 304 25.13 13.59 26.22
C MET A 304 26.49 13.16 25.65
N PHE A 305 27.35 14.13 25.34
CA PHE A 305 28.70 13.89 24.86
C PHE A 305 29.58 13.17 25.89
N VAL A 306 29.58 13.58 27.15
CA VAL A 306 30.33 12.90 28.22
C VAL A 306 29.80 11.49 28.47
N LEU A 307 28.48 11.29 28.42
CA LEU A 307 27.86 9.96 28.55
C LEU A 307 28.25 9.02 27.40
N SER A 308 28.40 9.56 26.19
CA SER A 308 28.95 8.86 25.02
C SER A 308 30.45 8.56 25.10
N ARG A 309 31.14 8.95 26.19
CA ARG A 309 32.61 8.83 26.34
C ARG A 309 33.40 9.60 25.27
N GLY A 310 32.86 10.73 24.80
CA GLY A 310 33.51 11.55 23.77
C GLY A 310 33.30 11.10 22.33
N GLN A 311 32.51 10.05 22.13
CA GLN A 311 32.23 9.53 20.80
C GLN A 311 31.25 10.40 20.00
N GLY A 312 30.54 11.31 20.66
CA GLY A 312 29.58 12.23 20.04
C GLY A 312 28.15 11.98 20.51
N VAL A 313 27.29 13.00 20.42
CA VAL A 313 25.90 12.97 20.91
C VAL A 313 25.05 11.84 20.31
N GLY A 314 25.33 11.40 19.07
CA GLY A 314 24.66 10.26 18.44
C GLY A 314 24.94 8.90 19.10
N LEU A 315 26.00 8.82 19.91
CA LEU A 315 26.40 7.64 20.68
C LEU A 315 26.06 7.78 22.16
N CYS A 316 25.17 8.71 22.52
CA CYS A 316 24.59 8.75 23.85
C CYS A 316 23.85 7.44 24.12
N PRO A 317 24.17 6.72 25.23
CA PRO A 317 23.54 5.44 25.54
C PRO A 317 22.10 5.62 26.03
N GLY A 318 21.25 4.65 25.70
CA GLY A 318 19.86 4.52 26.12
C GLY A 318 19.41 3.07 25.96
N VAL A 319 18.12 2.81 25.72
CA VAL A 319 17.65 1.49 25.26
C VAL A 319 18.32 1.11 23.93
N ARG A 320 18.46 2.10 23.05
CA ARG A 320 19.31 2.07 21.85
C ARG A 320 20.15 3.34 21.83
N TYR A 321 21.26 3.35 21.09
CA TYR A 321 22.00 4.60 20.89
C TYR A 321 21.15 5.60 20.11
N PHE A 322 21.28 6.88 20.42
CA PHE A 322 20.46 7.93 19.80
C PHE A 322 20.46 7.89 18.27
N ARG A 323 21.61 7.66 17.63
CA ARG A 323 21.66 7.52 16.17
C ARG A 323 20.90 6.31 15.63
N ASP A 324 20.85 5.21 16.39
CA ASP A 324 20.23 3.97 15.93
C ASP A 324 18.70 4.17 15.92
N ILE A 325 18.19 4.99 16.84
CA ILE A 325 16.80 5.47 16.84
C ILE A 325 16.50 6.25 15.55
N ILE A 326 17.40 7.16 15.14
CA ILE A 326 17.29 7.88 13.86
C ILE A 326 17.27 6.90 12.68
N PHE A 327 18.21 5.94 12.62
CA PHE A 327 18.30 4.98 11.53
C PHE A 327 17.08 4.05 11.44
N VAL A 328 16.56 3.59 12.58
CA VAL A 328 15.31 2.83 12.63
C VAL A 328 14.15 3.68 12.11
N GLY A 329 14.05 4.95 12.49
CA GLY A 329 13.04 5.86 11.95
C GLY A 329 13.13 6.02 10.42
N LEU A 330 14.34 6.17 9.89
CA LEU A 330 14.58 6.29 8.44
C LEU A 330 14.26 5.01 7.67
N ASP A 331 14.52 3.84 8.24
CA ASP A 331 14.13 2.54 7.66
C ASP A 331 12.62 2.33 7.72
N MET A 332 11.99 2.66 8.84
CA MET A 332 10.54 2.56 8.99
C MET A 332 9.83 3.46 7.98
N LEU A 333 10.35 4.66 7.69
CA LEU A 333 9.75 5.53 6.69
C LEU A 333 9.67 4.87 5.31
N GLU A 334 10.71 4.14 4.88
CA GLU A 334 10.67 3.41 3.61
C GLU A 334 9.56 2.34 3.62
N GLU A 335 9.38 1.65 4.74
CA GLU A 335 8.34 0.63 4.87
C GLU A 335 6.93 1.23 5.00
N LEU A 336 6.77 2.36 5.68
CA LEU A 336 5.51 3.12 5.73
C LEU A 336 5.15 3.68 4.34
N TRP A 337 6.14 3.98 3.50
CA TRP A 337 5.89 4.34 2.11
C TRP A 337 5.34 3.18 1.27
N ASN A 338 5.71 1.94 1.61
CA ASN A 338 5.08 0.75 0.99
C ASN A 338 3.60 0.64 1.37
N TRP A 339 3.21 1.10 2.57
CA TRP A 339 1.79 1.19 2.96
C TRP A 339 1.02 2.26 2.17
N LYS A 340 1.61 3.44 1.92
CA LYS A 340 1.06 4.43 0.96
C LYS A 340 0.85 3.82 -0.43
N THR A 341 1.81 3.03 -0.88
CA THR A 341 1.70 2.37 -2.19
C THR A 341 0.61 1.29 -2.20
N LEU A 342 0.41 0.59 -1.08
CA LEU A 342 -0.63 -0.41 -0.93
C LEU A 342 -2.02 0.22 -0.92
N SER A 343 -2.23 1.31 -0.16
CA SER A 343 -3.54 1.95 0.00
C SER A 343 -4.15 2.38 -1.34
N THR A 344 -3.33 2.91 -2.25
CA THR A 344 -3.75 3.29 -3.63
C THR A 344 -4.13 2.11 -4.53
N LYS A 345 -3.77 0.88 -4.15
CA LYS A 345 -4.02 -0.34 -4.94
C LYS A 345 -5.16 -1.20 -4.38
N LEU A 346 -5.69 -0.85 -3.21
CA LEU A 346 -6.79 -1.60 -2.60
C LEU A 346 -8.06 -1.48 -3.47
N PRO A 347 -8.83 -2.57 -3.59
CA PRO A 347 -10.12 -2.56 -4.28
C PRO A 347 -11.19 -1.81 -3.47
N GLY A 348 -12.26 -1.37 -4.13
CA GLY A 348 -13.34 -0.60 -3.50
C GLY A 348 -12.97 0.87 -3.28
N GLU A 349 -13.62 1.50 -2.31
CA GLU A 349 -13.39 2.90 -1.94
C GLU A 349 -12.17 3.00 -1.00
N ASN A 350 -11.18 3.79 -1.40
CA ASN A 350 -9.89 3.88 -0.70
C ASN A 350 -9.43 5.31 -0.34
N ASP A 351 -10.21 6.33 -0.66
CA ASP A 351 -9.88 7.74 -0.39
C ASP A 351 -9.62 8.00 1.11
N ASN A 352 -10.46 7.44 1.98
CA ASN A 352 -10.31 7.55 3.44
C ASN A 352 -9.03 6.87 3.95
N CYS A 353 -8.69 5.71 3.40
CA CYS A 353 -7.46 4.98 3.74
C CYS A 353 -6.21 5.73 3.29
N ILE A 354 -6.22 6.27 2.05
CA ILE A 354 -5.14 7.08 1.51
C ILE A 354 -4.94 8.31 2.39
N SER A 355 -6.01 9.06 2.69
CA SER A 355 -5.92 10.25 3.53
C SER A 355 -5.42 9.95 4.94
N TYR A 356 -5.87 8.84 5.55
CA TYR A 356 -5.43 8.42 6.88
C TYR A 356 -3.94 8.07 6.88
N ILE A 357 -3.50 7.17 5.99
CA ILE A 357 -2.09 6.76 5.92
C ILE A 357 -1.20 7.94 5.57
N ASP A 358 -1.62 8.84 4.66
CA ASP A 358 -0.85 10.02 4.30
C ASP A 358 -0.62 10.94 5.50
N SER A 359 -1.68 11.24 6.26
CA SER A 359 -1.62 12.07 7.47
C SER A 359 -0.70 11.46 8.54
N GLU A 360 -0.87 10.17 8.81
CA GLU A 360 -0.10 9.45 9.83
C GLU A 360 1.39 9.30 9.45
N VAL A 361 1.68 9.06 8.17
CA VAL A 361 3.06 9.04 7.67
C VAL A 361 3.69 10.42 7.77
N GLU A 362 2.94 11.49 7.48
CA GLU A 362 3.43 12.86 7.66
C GLU A 362 3.75 13.15 9.14
N GLN A 363 2.88 12.74 10.06
CA GLN A 363 3.13 12.84 11.49
C GLN A 363 4.38 12.08 11.92
N PHE A 364 4.56 10.86 11.44
CA PHE A 364 5.76 10.07 11.69
C PHE A 364 7.03 10.77 11.14
N MET A 365 6.94 11.38 9.96
CA MET A 365 8.03 12.17 9.38
C MET A 365 8.41 13.36 10.27
N TYR A 366 7.44 14.07 10.86
CA TYR A 366 7.73 15.14 11.83
C TYR A 366 8.48 14.60 13.06
N HIS A 367 8.09 13.46 13.61
CA HIS A 367 8.82 12.86 14.74
C HIS A 367 10.26 12.49 14.39
N VAL A 368 10.51 11.92 13.20
CA VAL A 368 11.88 11.62 12.76
C VAL A 368 12.66 12.91 12.47
N ARG A 369 12.00 13.94 11.95
CA ARG A 369 12.58 15.28 11.76
C ARG A 369 13.05 15.87 13.08
N ASP A 370 12.23 15.80 14.13
CA ASP A 370 12.60 16.29 15.47
C ASP A 370 13.87 15.61 16.01
N LEU A 371 14.07 14.32 15.70
CA LEU A 371 15.31 13.61 16.06
C LEU A 371 16.52 14.12 15.25
N LEU A 372 16.35 14.34 13.94
CA LEU A 372 17.41 14.88 13.08
C LEU A 372 17.77 16.32 13.47
N ASP A 373 16.78 17.16 13.73
CA ASP A 373 16.93 18.54 14.18
C ASP A 373 17.51 18.58 15.60
N GLY A 374 17.09 17.67 16.49
CA GLY A 374 17.69 17.48 17.80
C GLY A 374 19.17 17.11 17.73
N TYR A 375 19.54 16.17 16.86
CA TYR A 375 20.93 15.84 16.59
C TYR A 375 21.72 17.05 16.09
N LEU A 376 21.17 17.78 15.11
CA LEU A 376 21.79 18.96 14.53
C LEU A 376 21.98 20.09 15.55
N ASN A 377 20.96 20.36 16.37
CA ASN A 377 20.99 21.41 17.39
C ASN A 377 21.97 21.08 18.53
N CYS A 378 22.21 19.79 18.79
CA CYS A 378 23.24 19.37 19.73
C CYS A 378 24.67 19.57 19.18
N LYS A 379 24.85 19.62 17.85
CA LYS A 379 26.14 19.89 17.23
C LYS A 379 26.48 21.37 17.34
N GLY A 380 27.66 21.68 17.88
CA GLY A 380 28.06 23.04 18.24
C GLY A 380 27.48 23.51 19.57
N GLY A 381 26.75 22.64 20.28
CA GLY A 381 26.08 22.94 21.55
C GLY A 381 26.92 22.64 22.79
N LEU A 382 28.14 22.14 22.64
CA LEU A 382 29.01 21.86 23.78
C LEU A 382 29.43 23.15 24.50
N LYS A 383 29.35 23.14 25.83
CA LYS A 383 29.77 24.25 26.68
C LYS A 383 30.96 23.83 27.51
N ARG A 384 32.03 24.63 27.46
CA ARG A 384 33.29 24.35 28.13
C ARG A 384 33.08 24.15 29.64
N GLU A 385 32.38 25.06 30.29
CA GLU A 385 32.14 25.01 31.74
C GLU A 385 31.37 23.74 32.14
N ALA A 386 30.39 23.34 31.32
CA ALA A 386 29.62 22.12 31.54
C ALA A 386 30.48 20.86 31.37
N LEU A 387 31.36 20.80 30.37
CA LEU A 387 32.29 19.68 30.19
C LEU A 387 33.21 19.51 31.39
N LEU A 388 33.74 20.61 31.94
CA LEU A 388 34.59 20.59 33.14
C LEU A 388 33.80 20.08 34.35
N GLU A 389 32.57 20.57 34.55
CA GLU A 389 31.71 20.15 35.65
C GLU A 389 31.31 18.67 35.54
N HIS A 390 30.85 18.21 34.37
CA HIS A 390 30.49 16.81 34.14
C HIS A 390 31.68 15.87 34.29
N THR A 391 32.87 16.30 33.88
CA THR A 391 34.11 15.53 34.06
C THR A 391 34.45 15.36 35.54
N ARG A 392 34.30 16.42 36.33
CA ARG A 392 34.55 16.39 37.79
C ARG A 392 33.53 15.52 38.52
N THR A 393 32.25 15.65 38.15
CA THR A 393 31.14 14.94 38.81
C THR A 393 31.08 13.46 38.42
N LEU A 394 31.16 13.14 37.13
CA LEU A 394 31.04 11.78 36.59
C LEU A 394 32.37 11.03 36.54
N ARG A 395 33.51 11.71 36.71
CA ARG A 395 34.85 11.12 36.64
C ARG A 395 35.10 10.42 35.31
N LYS A 396 34.67 11.03 34.21
CA LYS A 396 34.86 10.56 32.82
C LYS A 396 35.78 11.51 32.06
N VAL A 397 36.86 10.97 31.51
CA VAL A 397 37.94 11.71 30.83
C VAL A 397 38.26 11.12 29.46
N GLU A 398 37.51 10.11 29.02
CA GLU A 398 37.71 9.39 27.76
C GLU A 398 37.53 10.29 26.52
N TRP A 399 36.90 11.45 26.69
CA TRP A 399 36.65 12.43 25.63
C TRP A 399 37.84 13.39 25.39
N ILE A 400 38.87 13.33 26.24
CA ILE A 400 40.05 14.20 26.10
C ILE A 400 40.84 13.78 24.85
N PRO A 401 41.21 14.73 23.95
CA PRO A 401 41.99 14.41 22.76
C PRO A 401 43.37 13.85 23.09
N ALA A 402 43.90 13.05 22.17
CA ALA A 402 45.26 12.56 22.28
C ALA A 402 46.28 13.72 22.18
N PRO A 403 47.40 13.67 22.93
CA PRO A 403 48.37 14.75 23.00
C PRO A 403 49.12 15.00 21.69
N ASP A 404 49.15 14.01 20.79
CA ASP A 404 49.67 14.13 19.42
C ASP A 404 48.69 14.81 18.45
N CYS A 405 47.56 15.32 18.95
CA CYS A 405 46.55 16.04 18.19
C CYS A 405 45.94 15.20 17.06
N THR A 406 45.87 13.87 17.18
CA THR A 406 45.21 13.02 16.19
C THR A 406 43.71 13.33 16.05
N VAL A 407 43.12 12.86 14.95
CA VAL A 407 41.69 13.01 14.67
C VAL A 407 40.85 12.49 15.84
N HIS A 408 39.92 13.32 16.30
CA HIS A 408 39.06 13.00 17.42
C HIS A 408 37.95 12.03 17.01
N GLU A 409 37.52 11.17 17.94
CA GLU A 409 36.52 10.13 17.65
C GLU A 409 35.19 10.74 17.18
N SER A 410 34.75 11.86 17.76
CA SER A 410 33.55 12.60 17.31
C SER A 410 33.57 12.95 15.82
N THR A 411 34.75 13.32 15.29
CA THR A 411 34.93 13.66 13.87
C THR A 411 34.79 12.43 12.99
N THR A 412 35.41 11.33 13.38
CA THR A 412 35.28 10.05 12.66
C THR A 412 33.82 9.58 12.67
N ASN A 413 33.13 9.71 13.81
CA ASN A 413 31.77 9.25 13.98
C ASN A 413 30.76 10.11 13.21
N LEU A 414 31.00 11.42 13.09
CA LEU A 414 30.24 12.30 12.21
C LEU A 414 30.34 11.84 10.75
N LEU A 415 31.56 11.62 10.27
CA LEU A 415 31.79 11.17 8.89
C LEU A 415 31.04 9.86 8.59
N TYR A 416 31.12 8.88 9.50
CA TYR A 416 30.40 7.61 9.32
C TYR A 416 28.88 7.79 9.37
N PHE A 417 28.37 8.65 10.26
CA PHE A 417 26.95 8.98 10.31
C PHE A 417 26.48 9.56 8.97
N HIS A 418 27.17 10.57 8.44
CA HIS A 418 26.88 11.15 7.12
C HIS A 418 26.99 10.13 5.99
N LYS A 419 28.00 9.26 6.02
CA LYS A 419 28.19 8.20 5.04
C LYS A 419 26.99 7.26 5.00
N ILE A 420 26.48 6.85 6.16
CA ILE A 420 25.31 5.96 6.26
C ILE A 420 24.05 6.68 5.77
N LEU A 421 23.80 7.92 6.21
CA LEU A 421 22.66 8.71 5.77
C LEU A 421 22.61 8.82 4.24
N LEU A 422 23.73 9.17 3.61
CA LEU A 422 23.76 9.35 2.16
C LEU A 422 23.82 8.05 1.38
N ALA A 423 24.47 7.00 1.87
CA ALA A 423 24.54 5.72 1.15
C ALA A 423 23.19 5.01 1.19
N ASN A 424 22.58 4.95 2.36
CA ASN A 424 21.46 4.05 2.66
C ASN A 424 20.10 4.75 2.76
N TYR A 425 20.07 6.04 3.15
CA TYR A 425 18.84 6.72 3.57
C TYR A 425 18.56 8.03 2.82
N PHE A 426 19.24 8.28 1.69
CA PHE A 426 19.13 9.55 0.98
C PHE A 426 17.68 9.90 0.57
N GLY A 427 16.89 8.91 0.13
CA GLY A 427 15.48 9.12 -0.21
C GLY A 427 14.65 9.55 1.01
N SER A 428 14.75 8.81 2.11
CA SER A 428 14.10 9.14 3.39
C SER A 428 14.53 10.51 3.91
N MET A 429 15.81 10.83 3.84
CA MET A 429 16.35 12.14 4.25
C MET A 429 15.74 13.29 3.46
N LYS A 430 15.61 13.15 2.13
CA LYS A 430 14.96 14.15 1.28
C LYS A 430 13.51 14.37 1.71
N LEU A 431 12.76 13.28 1.91
CA LEU A 431 11.37 13.35 2.35
C LEU A 431 11.25 14.05 3.71
N ILE A 432 12.05 13.68 4.70
CA ILE A 432 11.93 14.22 6.07
C ILE A 432 12.31 15.70 6.16
N LEU A 433 13.39 16.10 5.48
CA LEU A 433 13.87 17.48 5.56
C LEU A 433 13.05 18.44 4.69
N TYR A 434 12.61 18.00 3.51
CA TYR A 434 11.87 18.84 2.57
C TYR A 434 10.35 18.75 2.72
N GLY A 435 9.82 17.54 2.93
CA GLY A 435 8.38 17.24 2.99
C GLY A 435 7.92 16.20 1.96
N ASN A 436 6.64 15.84 2.04
CA ASN A 436 5.99 14.78 1.26
C ASN A 436 5.65 15.18 -0.20
N THR A 437 5.76 16.45 -0.57
CA THR A 437 5.44 16.96 -1.93
C THR A 437 6.70 17.30 -2.71
N ILE A 438 7.26 16.33 -3.43
CA ILE A 438 8.41 16.56 -4.32
C ILE A 438 7.90 16.69 -5.75
N ASP A 439 7.68 17.91 -6.23
CA ASP A 439 7.57 18.18 -7.67
C ASP A 439 8.97 18.18 -8.33
N ALA A 440 9.05 18.27 -9.66
CA ALA A 440 10.34 18.19 -10.37
C ALA A 440 11.32 19.31 -10.00
N THR A 441 10.81 20.44 -9.48
CA THR A 441 11.59 21.55 -8.93
C THR A 441 12.01 21.30 -7.47
N GLY A 442 11.15 20.64 -6.70
CA GLY A 442 11.37 20.27 -5.31
C GLY A 442 12.44 19.19 -5.13
N ASP A 443 12.76 18.41 -6.16
CA ASP A 443 13.84 17.42 -6.06
C ASP A 443 15.23 18.08 -5.86
N LEU A 444 15.45 19.23 -6.50
CA LEU A 444 16.66 20.04 -6.35
C LEU A 444 16.70 20.72 -4.97
N GLU A 445 15.57 21.27 -4.53
CA GLU A 445 15.46 21.93 -3.22
C GLU A 445 15.62 20.93 -2.07
N ALA A 446 15.00 19.75 -2.16
CA ALA A 446 15.17 18.67 -1.20
C ALA A 446 16.62 18.20 -1.12
N THR A 447 17.36 18.21 -2.23
CA THR A 447 18.79 17.89 -2.25
C THR A 447 19.58 18.97 -1.51
N LYS A 448 19.27 20.26 -1.71
CA LYS A 448 19.91 21.36 -0.98
C LYS A 448 19.63 21.32 0.51
N GLU A 449 18.44 20.93 0.95
CA GLU A 449 18.12 20.76 2.38
C GLU A 449 19.00 19.67 3.03
N VAL A 450 19.21 18.56 2.32
CA VAL A 450 20.14 17.52 2.78
C VAL A 450 21.57 18.05 2.84
N GLU A 451 22.01 18.82 1.85
CA GLU A 451 23.33 19.45 1.84
C GLU A 451 23.52 20.42 3.00
N ASP A 452 22.56 21.31 3.23
CA ASP A 452 22.58 22.28 4.33
C ASP A 452 22.66 21.56 5.69
N TYR A 453 21.85 20.52 5.88
CA TYR A 453 21.88 19.69 7.08
C TYR A 453 23.29 19.13 7.36
N LEU A 454 23.94 18.55 6.35
CA LEU A 454 25.28 17.98 6.49
C LEU A 454 26.34 19.05 6.75
N VAL A 455 26.26 20.20 6.06
CA VAL A 455 27.19 21.32 6.25
C VAL A 455 27.07 21.88 7.66
N ARG A 456 25.85 22.11 8.14
CA ARG A 456 25.61 22.60 9.50
C ARG A 456 26.10 21.60 10.56
N CYS A 457 25.91 20.30 10.35
CA CYS A 457 26.48 19.26 11.22
C CYS A 457 28.03 19.31 11.25
N VAL A 458 28.68 19.54 10.10
CA VAL A 458 30.15 19.70 10.04
C VAL A 458 30.60 20.94 10.80
N LEU A 459 29.97 22.09 10.55
CA LEU A 459 30.31 23.35 11.23
C LEU A 459 30.11 23.24 12.75
N GLY A 460 29.00 22.67 13.19
CA GLY A 460 28.74 22.43 14.61
C GLY A 460 29.78 21.50 15.24
N ASN A 461 30.17 20.42 14.54
CA ASN A 461 31.23 19.55 15.06
C ASN A 461 32.59 20.27 15.16
N LEU A 462 32.92 21.20 14.26
CA LEU A 462 34.15 21.99 14.38
C LEU A 462 34.10 22.93 15.61
N GLN A 463 32.93 23.51 15.91
CA GLN A 463 32.73 24.28 17.14
C GLN A 463 32.87 23.41 18.39
N ASP A 464 32.31 22.19 18.37
CA ASP A 464 32.45 21.21 19.45
C ASP A 464 33.92 20.85 19.68
N LEU A 465 34.71 20.63 18.63
CA LEU A 465 36.14 20.32 18.74
C LEU A 465 36.94 21.49 19.33
N LEU A 466 36.60 22.74 18.98
CA LEU A 466 37.22 23.91 19.59
C LEU A 466 36.95 23.93 21.10
N CYS A 467 35.68 23.74 21.49
CA CYS A 467 35.26 23.67 22.90
C CYS A 467 35.97 22.54 23.66
N ILE A 468 36.10 21.35 23.05
CA ILE A 468 36.84 20.21 23.60
C ILE A 468 38.32 20.57 23.81
N GLY A 469 38.96 21.23 22.83
CA GLY A 469 40.34 21.66 22.90
C GLY A 469 40.59 22.66 24.03
N GLU A 470 39.73 23.67 24.14
CA GLU A 470 39.78 24.68 25.22
C GLU A 470 39.57 24.05 26.60
N ALA A 471 38.56 23.20 26.77
CA ALA A 471 38.31 22.49 28.01
C ALA A 471 39.49 21.58 28.41
N THR A 472 40.14 20.95 27.41
CA THR A 472 41.31 20.10 27.65
C THR A 472 42.49 20.89 28.19
N ILE A 473 42.78 22.07 27.62
CA ILE A 473 43.87 22.93 28.09
C ILE A 473 43.60 23.38 29.53
N GLU A 474 42.37 23.75 29.86
CA GLU A 474 42.00 24.17 31.21
C GLU A 474 42.21 23.03 32.22
N LEU A 475 41.81 21.79 31.87
CA LEU A 475 42.08 20.61 32.71
C LEU A 475 43.59 20.29 32.83
N GLN A 476 44.38 20.52 31.78
CA GLN A 476 45.83 20.35 31.80
C GLN A 476 46.49 21.38 32.73
N ASP A 477 46.08 22.65 32.65
CA ASP A 477 46.60 23.73 33.49
C ASP A 477 46.25 23.48 34.98
N GLU A 478 45.02 23.06 35.28
CA GLU A 478 44.61 22.67 36.65
C GLU A 478 45.46 21.50 37.20
N ALA A 479 45.77 20.52 36.35
CA ALA A 479 46.61 19.37 36.73
C ALA A 479 48.08 19.79 36.96
N GLU A 480 48.61 20.73 36.17
CA GLU A 480 49.95 21.30 36.34
C GLU A 480 50.06 22.14 37.63
N GLU A 481 49.07 22.97 37.92
CA GLU A 481 49.01 23.78 39.16
C GLU A 481 48.93 22.89 40.40
N SER A 482 48.07 21.86 40.37
CA SER A 482 47.97 20.87 41.45
C SER A 482 49.29 20.16 41.72
N ARG A 483 50.12 19.94 40.68
CA ARG A 483 51.47 19.37 40.80
C ARG A 483 52.46 20.33 41.47
N LYS A 484 52.41 21.62 41.15
CA LYS A 484 53.28 22.67 41.72
C LYS A 484 53.02 22.88 43.21
N HIS A 485 51.78 22.69 43.67
CA HIS A 485 51.37 22.95 45.06
C HIS A 485 51.38 21.74 46.00
N HIS A 486 51.89 20.57 45.58
CA HIS A 486 51.89 19.31 46.38
C HIS A 486 50.51 18.93 46.96
N ILE A 487 49.42 19.38 46.34
CA ILE A 487 48.06 19.02 46.73
C ILE A 487 47.81 17.59 46.26
N ARG A 488 47.18 16.76 47.11
CA ARG A 488 46.89 15.35 46.84
C ARG A 488 46.18 15.22 45.49
N ARG A 489 46.88 14.65 44.50
CA ARG A 489 46.35 14.52 43.12
C ARG A 489 45.01 13.79 43.14
N SER A 490 44.07 14.29 42.35
CA SER A 490 42.94 13.49 41.92
C SER A 490 43.48 12.34 41.06
N SER A 491 43.21 11.09 41.45
CA SER A 491 43.61 9.89 40.67
C SER A 491 43.08 9.91 39.23
N LEU A 492 42.05 10.73 38.97
CA LEU A 492 41.49 10.98 37.65
C LEU A 492 42.48 11.69 36.71
N MET A 493 43.16 12.73 37.20
CA MET A 493 44.06 13.56 36.38
C MET A 493 45.39 12.86 36.10
N GLU A 494 45.82 11.98 36.99
CA GLU A 494 46.96 11.08 36.73
C GLU A 494 46.66 10.06 35.64
N HIS A 495 45.43 9.55 35.58
CA HIS A 495 44.99 8.61 34.55
C HIS A 495 44.74 9.30 33.20
N ALA A 496 44.21 10.53 33.22
CA ALA A 496 43.90 11.30 32.01
C ALA A 496 45.14 11.78 31.25
N PHE A 497 46.18 12.22 31.98
CA PHE A 497 47.36 12.84 31.38
C PHE A 497 48.65 12.03 31.58
N GLY A 498 48.65 10.99 32.43
CA GLY A 498 49.83 10.18 32.71
C GLY A 498 50.88 10.89 33.60
N ALA A 499 51.85 10.12 34.12
CA ALA A 499 52.89 10.65 35.01
C ALA A 499 53.86 11.65 34.33
N ASP A 500 54.02 11.54 33.00
CA ASP A 500 54.86 12.39 32.14
C ASP A 500 54.08 13.46 31.35
N GLY A 501 52.75 13.49 31.46
CA GLY A 501 51.87 14.37 30.64
C GLY A 501 52.04 15.87 30.79
N GLY A 502 52.79 16.33 31.80
CA GLY A 502 53.09 17.75 32.00
C GLY A 502 54.15 18.33 31.06
N LYS A 503 54.47 17.67 29.93
CA LYS A 503 55.44 18.15 28.93
C LYS A 503 54.85 18.37 27.54
N SER A 504 53.71 17.76 27.20
CA SER A 504 53.07 17.91 25.89
C SER A 504 51.69 18.54 26.04
N LYS A 505 51.62 19.88 25.90
CA LYS A 505 50.35 20.59 25.78
C LYS A 505 49.78 20.37 24.39
N ILE A 506 48.46 20.19 24.32
CA ILE A 506 47.76 20.12 23.04
C ILE A 506 47.83 21.51 22.37
N SER A 507 48.06 21.57 21.05
CA SER A 507 47.83 22.78 20.27
C SER A 507 46.44 22.67 19.65
N ILE A 508 45.55 23.62 19.98
CA ILE A 508 44.20 23.69 19.43
C ILE A 508 44.27 23.81 17.91
N GLU A 509 45.19 24.62 17.38
CA GLU A 509 45.32 24.86 15.95
C GLU A 509 45.69 23.58 15.19
N VAL A 510 46.69 22.84 15.68
CA VAL A 510 47.11 21.57 15.07
C VAL A 510 45.99 20.53 15.17
N PHE A 511 45.33 20.45 16.32
CA PHE A 511 44.19 19.56 16.54
C PHE A 511 43.02 19.84 15.57
N LEU A 512 42.63 21.10 15.41
CA LEU A 512 41.57 21.49 14.49
C LEU A 512 41.97 21.23 13.03
N ILE A 513 43.18 21.61 12.62
CA ILE A 513 43.68 21.37 11.25
C ILE A 513 43.64 19.89 10.91
N ASN A 514 44.12 19.01 11.81
CA ASN A 514 44.11 17.56 11.59
C ASN A 514 42.68 17.01 11.37
N ASN A 515 41.72 17.46 12.18
CA ASN A 515 40.32 17.05 12.04
C ASN A 515 39.67 17.59 10.75
N ILE A 516 39.95 18.84 10.37
CA ILE A 516 39.44 19.45 9.13
C ILE A 516 40.00 18.73 7.91
N LEU A 517 41.32 18.49 7.87
CA LEU A 517 41.97 17.78 6.76
C LEU A 517 41.39 16.37 6.61
N PHE A 518 41.18 15.67 7.73
CA PHE A 518 40.54 14.35 7.72
C PHE A 518 39.14 14.41 7.11
N LEU A 519 38.26 15.33 7.53
CA LEU A 519 36.92 15.46 6.96
C LEU A 519 36.98 15.78 5.46
N MET A 520 37.76 16.81 5.07
CA MET A 520 37.89 17.24 3.68
C MET A 520 38.36 16.11 2.76
N GLU A 521 39.38 15.36 3.17
CA GLU A 521 39.93 14.28 2.38
C GLU A 521 38.92 13.13 2.20
N ASN A 522 38.20 12.78 3.26
CA ASN A 522 37.22 11.70 3.20
C ASN A 522 35.95 12.08 2.42
N TYR A 523 35.41 13.30 2.60
CA TYR A 523 34.27 13.77 1.80
C TYR A 523 34.60 13.82 0.30
N ARG A 524 35.86 14.13 -0.06
CA ARG A 524 36.30 14.16 -1.46
C ARG A 524 36.48 12.76 -2.07
N ARG A 525 36.89 11.77 -1.26
CA ARG A 525 37.23 10.41 -1.74
C ARG A 525 36.03 9.48 -1.86
N GLU A 526 35.03 9.64 -1.01
CA GLU A 526 33.95 8.66 -0.86
C GLU A 526 32.83 8.86 -1.91
N PRO A 527 32.44 7.81 -2.68
CA PRO A 527 31.48 7.94 -3.78
C PRO A 527 30.10 8.47 -3.39
N CYS A 528 29.61 8.17 -2.19
CA CYS A 528 28.29 8.61 -1.74
C CYS A 528 28.16 10.13 -1.67
N PHE A 529 29.26 10.86 -1.37
CA PHE A 529 29.27 12.32 -1.35
C PHE A 529 29.44 12.89 -2.76
N THR A 530 30.26 12.27 -3.61
CA THR A 530 30.51 12.80 -4.97
C THR A 530 29.36 12.55 -5.96
N GLN A 531 28.59 11.46 -5.80
CA GLN A 531 27.53 11.08 -6.74
C GLN A 531 26.16 11.71 -6.43
N ARG A 532 25.89 12.05 -5.16
CA ARG A 532 24.55 12.47 -4.71
C ARG A 532 24.45 13.96 -4.35
N VAL A 533 25.58 14.64 -4.13
CA VAL A 533 25.68 16.05 -3.69
C VAL A 533 26.26 16.96 -4.79
N ILE A 534 26.74 16.39 -5.90
CA ILE A 534 27.22 17.17 -7.05
C ILE A 534 26.22 16.97 -8.19
N PRO A 535 25.54 18.03 -8.67
CA PRO A 535 24.62 17.89 -9.79
C PRO A 535 25.39 17.35 -10.99
N GLN A 536 25.01 16.14 -11.44
CA GLN A 536 25.50 15.65 -12.72
C GLN A 536 25.00 16.59 -13.79
N ALA A 537 25.92 17.20 -14.54
CA ALA A 537 25.58 17.95 -15.73
C ALA A 537 24.66 17.10 -16.62
N PRO A 538 23.59 17.68 -17.20
CA PRO A 538 22.69 16.93 -18.04
C PRO A 538 23.49 16.19 -19.12
N PRO A 539 23.14 14.93 -19.45
CA PRO A 539 23.86 14.19 -20.46
C PRO A 539 23.84 15.01 -21.76
N PRO A 540 24.96 15.11 -22.48
CA PRO A 540 24.98 15.84 -23.74
C PRO A 540 23.86 15.29 -24.63
N PRO A 541 23.11 16.17 -25.32
CA PRO A 541 22.00 15.74 -26.17
C PRO A 541 22.57 14.85 -27.27
N GLY A 542 22.40 13.52 -27.15
CA GLY A 542 22.94 12.58 -28.12
C GLY A 542 23.13 11.13 -27.66
N SER A 543 23.16 10.82 -26.35
CA SER A 543 23.29 9.42 -25.92
C SER A 543 21.95 8.67 -25.90
N ARG A 544 21.41 8.40 -27.09
CA ARG A 544 20.41 7.34 -27.27
C ARG A 544 21.04 6.02 -26.83
N LYS A 545 20.65 5.53 -25.65
CA LYS A 545 20.85 4.13 -25.28
C LYS A 545 20.11 3.29 -26.32
N THR A 546 20.88 2.60 -27.15
CA THR A 546 20.38 1.49 -27.96
C THR A 546 19.90 0.39 -27.03
N ASP A 547 18.60 0.13 -27.04
CA ASP A 547 17.95 -1.05 -26.48
C ASP A 547 18.66 -2.32 -26.96
N LYS A 548 19.44 -2.96 -26.08
CA LYS A 548 19.76 -4.38 -26.23
C LYS A 548 18.62 -5.19 -25.64
N LYS A 549 17.55 -5.35 -26.42
CA LYS A 549 16.62 -6.46 -26.26
C LYS A 549 17.38 -7.78 -26.42
N ALA A 550 17.23 -8.66 -25.43
CA ALA A 550 17.63 -10.04 -25.48
C ALA A 550 17.06 -10.72 -26.74
N LYS A 551 17.96 -11.20 -27.61
CA LYS A 551 17.59 -12.10 -28.71
C LYS A 551 17.90 -13.54 -28.31
N LYS A 552 16.84 -14.33 -28.24
CA LYS A 552 16.80 -15.79 -28.20
C LYS A 552 17.76 -16.41 -29.22
N SER A 553 18.46 -17.43 -28.75
CA SER A 553 19.25 -18.42 -29.48
C SER A 553 18.37 -19.32 -30.36
N GLU A 554 18.78 -19.50 -31.63
CA GLU A 554 18.72 -20.73 -32.47
C GLU A 554 18.90 -20.36 -33.96
N PRO A 555 19.25 -21.29 -34.88
CA PRO A 555 20.48 -22.05 -35.02
C PRO A 555 21.23 -21.69 -36.32
N GLN A 556 22.52 -22.04 -36.43
CA GLN A 556 23.35 -21.83 -37.62
C GLN A 556 22.83 -22.61 -38.85
N PRO A 557 22.84 -22.01 -40.06
CA PRO A 557 22.89 -22.77 -41.29
C PRO A 557 24.31 -22.81 -41.86
N HIS A 558 24.74 -24.02 -42.15
CA HIS A 558 25.87 -24.40 -43.00
C HIS A 558 25.94 -23.61 -44.31
N TYR A 559 27.14 -23.19 -44.71
CA TYR A 559 27.47 -22.89 -46.10
C TYR A 559 28.57 -23.85 -46.60
N PRO A 560 28.46 -24.33 -47.86
CA PRO A 560 29.39 -25.31 -48.42
C PRO A 560 30.64 -24.64 -49.01
N VAL A 561 31.77 -25.32 -48.82
CA VAL A 561 33.06 -25.01 -49.46
C VAL A 561 32.95 -25.27 -50.97
N ARG A 562 33.31 -24.28 -51.79
CA ARG A 562 33.47 -24.44 -53.23
C ARG A 562 34.94 -24.39 -53.60
N ALA A 563 35.33 -25.39 -54.39
CA ALA A 563 36.67 -25.69 -54.87
C ALA A 563 37.21 -24.62 -55.83
N ASP A 564 38.54 -24.48 -55.81
CA ASP A 564 39.36 -23.82 -56.84
C ASP A 564 39.12 -24.42 -58.23
N PRO A 565 39.45 -23.65 -59.28
CA PRO A 565 40.57 -24.10 -60.10
C PRO A 565 41.48 -22.97 -60.68
N VAL A 566 42.79 -23.23 -60.61
CA VAL A 566 43.75 -23.33 -61.75
C VAL A 566 44.03 -22.09 -62.64
N ASP A 567 45.26 -21.57 -62.52
CA ASP A 567 46.36 -21.53 -63.53
C ASP A 567 47.16 -20.21 -63.56
N GLY A 568 48.49 -20.34 -63.55
CA GLY A 568 49.49 -19.27 -63.69
C GLY A 568 50.78 -19.55 -62.93
#